data_AF-A0A2E2XXY0-F1
#
_entry.id   AF-A0A2E2XXY0-F1
#
_cell.length_a   1.000
_cell.length_b   1.000
_cell.length_c   1.000
_cell.angle_alpha   90.00
_cell.angle_beta   90.00
_cell.angle_gamma   90.00
#
_symmetry.space_group_name_H-M   'P 1'
#
loop_
_entity.id
_entity.type
_entity.pdbx_description
1 polymer ?
#
loop_
_entity_poly.entity_id
_entity_poly.type
_entity_poly.pdbx_seq_one_letter_code
_entity_poly.pdbx_strand_id
1 'polypeptide(L)'
;MESILSYTVIILVIVISIYIYNIRKKQSRIFSLSEQNFPSNIFYVKIVKLNGVITSILIEIYALKDMNITSVRAELITGKRVFNYYDISGLCNNLDLPLDLTASHSCKIEIPFTDFKKMMNDGELPFRTFRFVINDDRNNPFKSHELGFNSKWIIYRPDTGSYN
;
A
#
# COMPACT_ATOMS: atom_id res chain seq x y z
N MET A 1 48.83 -27.61 2.61
CA MET A 1 47.55 -28.16 2.10
C MET A 1 46.36 -27.62 2.89
N GLU A 2 46.43 -27.62 4.22
CA GLU A 2 45.41 -27.02 5.11
C GLU A 2 45.14 -25.54 4.83
N SER A 3 46.17 -24.76 4.51
CA SER A 3 46.05 -23.33 4.19
C SER A 3 45.19 -23.08 2.95
N ILE A 4 45.36 -23.89 1.89
CA ILE A 4 44.59 -23.79 0.64
C ILE A 4 43.12 -24.15 0.90
N LEU A 5 42.88 -25.16 1.74
CA LEU A 5 41.54 -25.60 2.11
C LEU A 5 40.81 -24.52 2.93
N SER A 6 41.51 -23.87 3.87
CA SER A 6 40.99 -22.74 4.64
C SER A 6 40.62 -21.54 3.77
N TYR A 7 41.50 -21.12 2.85
CA TYR A 7 41.20 -20.03 1.91
C TYR A 7 40.00 -20.34 1.01
N THR A 8 39.88 -21.59 0.55
CA THR A 8 38.76 -22.04 -0.29
C THR A 8 37.43 -21.92 0.47
N VAL A 9 37.40 -22.32 1.75
CA VAL A 9 36.21 -22.19 2.61
C VAL A 9 35.84 -20.72 2.83
N ILE A 10 36.81 -19.85 3.12
CA ILE A 10 36.56 -18.42 3.33
C ILE A 10 35.96 -17.77 2.08
N ILE A 11 36.53 -18.04 0.90
CA ILE A 11 36.04 -17.50 -0.37
C ILE A 11 34.61 -18.00 -0.64
N LEU A 12 34.32 -19.28 -0.38
CA LEU A 12 32.98 -19.85 -0.55
C LEU A 12 31.95 -19.12 0.32
N VAL A 13 32.28 -18.87 1.59
CA VAL A 13 31.40 -18.15 2.52
C VAL A 13 31.13 -16.72 2.03
N ILE A 14 32.14 -16.02 1.52
CA ILE A 14 31.99 -14.67 0.96
C ILE A 14 31.07 -14.69 -0.27
N VAL A 15 31.28 -15.61 -1.21
CA VAL A 15 30.45 -15.74 -2.43
C VAL A 15 29.00 -16.04 -2.07
N ILE A 16 28.77 -16.99 -1.15
CA ILE A 16 27.42 -17.34 -0.68
C ILE A 16 26.76 -16.13 0.00
N SER A 17 27.49 -15.39 0.82
CA SER A 17 26.98 -14.20 1.51
C SER A 17 26.57 -13.10 0.53
N ILE A 18 27.38 -12.83 -0.50
CA ILE A 18 27.07 -11.87 -1.56
C ILE A 18 25.85 -12.34 -2.36
N TYR A 19 25.78 -13.63 -2.68
CA TYR A 19 24.66 -14.20 -3.42
C TYR A 19 23.33 -14.07 -2.65
N ILE A 20 23.31 -14.46 -1.36
CA ILE A 20 22.15 -14.31 -0.48
C ILE A 20 21.75 -12.84 -0.35
N TYR A 21 22.72 -11.94 -0.16
CA TYR A 21 22.46 -10.50 -0.08
C TYR A 21 21.78 -9.97 -1.34
N ASN A 22 22.28 -10.36 -2.52
CA ASN A 22 21.71 -9.94 -3.79
C ASN A 22 20.29 -10.49 -4.02
N ILE A 23 20.02 -11.74 -3.62
CA ILE A 23 18.66 -12.30 -3.68
C ILE A 23 17.72 -11.52 -2.76
N ARG A 24 18.10 -11.33 -1.49
CA ARG A 24 17.27 -10.62 -0.51
C ARG A 24 17.01 -9.15 -0.87
N LYS A 25 17.93 -8.53 -1.60
CA LYS A 25 17.78 -7.15 -2.10
C LYS A 25 16.75 -7.07 -3.23
N LYS A 26 16.63 -8.11 -4.06
CA LYS A 26 15.71 -8.18 -5.22
C LYS A 26 14.29 -8.61 -4.87
N GLN A 27 14.00 -8.94 -3.61
CA GLN A 27 12.65 -9.32 -3.18
C GLN A 27 11.77 -8.10 -2.95
N SER A 28 10.53 -8.17 -3.45
CA SER A 28 9.48 -7.20 -3.12
C SER A 28 9.13 -7.30 -1.63
N ARG A 29 9.01 -6.16 -0.96
CA ARG A 29 8.65 -6.07 0.46
C ARG A 29 7.34 -5.31 0.62
N ILE A 30 6.46 -5.83 1.48
CA ILE A 30 5.17 -5.20 1.80
C ILE A 30 5.30 -4.49 3.14
N PHE A 31 4.92 -3.22 3.19
CA PHE A 31 4.91 -2.41 4.42
C PHE A 31 3.49 -1.95 4.72
N SER A 32 3.05 -2.09 5.98
CA SER A 32 1.75 -1.59 6.43
C SER A 32 1.84 -0.10 6.74
N LEU A 33 0.93 0.70 6.18
CA LEU A 33 0.81 2.14 6.42
C LEU A 33 -0.39 2.48 7.31
N SER A 34 -1.48 1.74 7.16
CA SER A 34 -2.69 1.92 7.94
C SER A 34 -3.36 0.59 8.18
N GLU A 35 -3.88 0.44 9.38
CA GLU A 35 -4.80 -0.62 9.80
C GLU A 35 -5.93 0.05 10.57
N GLN A 36 -7.17 -0.20 10.17
CA GLN A 36 -8.38 0.33 10.78
C GLN A 36 -9.33 -0.83 11.06
N ASN A 37 -9.76 -0.96 12.31
CA ASN A 37 -10.67 -2.01 12.73
C ASN A 37 -12.10 -1.47 12.76
N PHE A 38 -12.97 -2.04 11.93
CA PHE A 38 -14.40 -1.75 11.90
C PHE A 38 -15.21 -2.96 12.36
N PRO A 39 -16.47 -2.79 12.79
CA PRO A 39 -17.31 -3.92 13.20
C PRO A 39 -17.58 -4.97 12.11
N SER A 40 -17.48 -4.59 10.83
CA SER A 40 -17.75 -5.45 9.68
C SER A 40 -16.51 -5.85 8.90
N ASN A 41 -15.38 -5.15 9.04
CA ASN A 41 -14.14 -5.45 8.33
C ASN A 41 -12.91 -4.89 9.04
N ILE A 42 -11.75 -5.39 8.66
CA ILE A 42 -10.47 -4.76 8.96
C ILE A 42 -9.90 -4.20 7.67
N PHE A 43 -9.58 -2.92 7.68
CA PHE A 43 -9.14 -2.18 6.52
C PHE A 43 -7.66 -1.82 6.60
N TYR A 44 -6.90 -2.35 5.65
CA TYR A 44 -5.46 -2.15 5.56
C TYR A 44 -5.08 -1.35 4.34
N VAL A 45 -4.11 -0.46 4.51
CA VAL A 45 -3.38 0.17 3.41
C VAL A 45 -1.93 -0.23 3.55
N LYS A 46 -1.39 -0.89 2.54
CA LYS A 46 -0.02 -1.37 2.47
C LYS A 46 0.65 -0.81 1.21
N ILE A 47 1.97 -0.80 1.21
CA ILE A 47 2.77 -0.49 0.01
C ILE A 47 3.71 -1.63 -0.31
N VAL A 48 3.86 -1.91 -1.58
CA VAL A 48 4.89 -2.81 -2.10
C VAL A 48 6.08 -1.97 -2.50
N LYS A 49 7.27 -2.33 -2.02
CA LYS A 49 8.53 -1.75 -2.46
C LYS A 49 9.40 -2.80 -3.13
N LEU A 50 10.01 -2.43 -4.25
CA LEU A 50 11.06 -3.19 -4.92
C LEU A 50 12.28 -2.29 -5.10
N ASN A 51 13.46 -2.76 -4.68
CA ASN A 51 14.70 -1.97 -4.72
C ASN A 51 14.59 -0.58 -4.04
N GLY A 52 13.78 -0.47 -2.98
CA GLY A 52 13.57 0.78 -2.23
C GLY A 52 12.54 1.74 -2.83
N VAL A 53 12.00 1.45 -4.01
CA VAL A 53 11.00 2.27 -4.69
C VAL A 53 9.62 1.66 -4.48
N ILE A 54 8.60 2.49 -4.26
CA ILE A 54 7.20 2.05 -4.16
C ILE A 54 6.73 1.63 -5.56
N THR A 55 6.31 0.38 -5.71
CA THR A 55 5.79 -0.16 -6.98
C THR A 55 4.28 -0.12 -7.03
N SER A 56 3.62 -0.44 -5.91
CA SER A 56 2.16 -0.45 -5.82
C SER A 56 1.66 -0.13 -4.42
N ILE A 57 0.42 0.35 -4.36
CA ILE A 57 -0.36 0.50 -3.15
C ILE A 57 -1.35 -0.66 -3.11
N LEU A 58 -1.42 -1.34 -1.97
CA LEU A 58 -2.37 -2.43 -1.73
C LEU A 58 -3.41 -1.95 -0.73
N ILE A 59 -4.65 -1.93 -1.17
CA ILE A 59 -5.81 -1.77 -0.31
C ILE A 59 -6.32 -3.17 0.02
N GLU A 60 -6.20 -3.59 1.27
CA GLU A 60 -6.61 -4.93 1.69
C GLU A 60 -7.76 -4.85 2.69
N ILE A 61 -8.80 -5.63 2.43
CA ILE A 61 -10.05 -5.60 3.18
C ILE A 61 -10.28 -7.02 3.68
N TYR A 62 -10.23 -7.21 4.99
CA TYR A 62 -10.57 -8.46 5.63
C TYR A 62 -12.00 -8.39 6.15
N ALA A 63 -12.92 -9.11 5.50
CA ALA A 63 -14.33 -9.08 5.86
C ALA A 63 -14.59 -9.91 7.13
N LEU A 64 -15.15 -9.30 8.17
CA LEU A 64 -15.61 -9.99 9.38
C LEU A 64 -17.06 -10.49 9.23
N LYS A 65 -17.80 -9.88 8.31
CA LYS A 65 -19.16 -10.22 7.91
C LYS A 65 -19.27 -10.11 6.40
N ASP A 66 -20.26 -10.78 5.82
CA ASP A 66 -20.56 -10.63 4.40
C ASP A 66 -20.82 -9.16 4.09
N MET A 67 -20.17 -8.65 3.06
CA MET A 67 -20.30 -7.27 2.63
C MET A 67 -20.07 -7.13 1.13
N ASN A 68 -20.70 -6.13 0.53
CA ASN A 68 -20.50 -5.78 -0.86
C ASN A 68 -19.81 -4.42 -0.92
N ILE A 69 -18.72 -4.31 -1.67
CA ILE A 69 -18.00 -3.05 -1.89
C ILE A 69 -18.50 -2.45 -3.20
N THR A 70 -19.02 -1.24 -3.15
CA THR A 70 -19.60 -0.56 -4.31
C THR A 70 -18.70 0.50 -4.92
N SER A 71 -17.78 1.08 -4.14
CA SER A 71 -16.83 2.05 -4.66
C SER A 71 -15.53 2.09 -3.87
N VAL A 72 -14.46 2.45 -4.57
CA VAL A 72 -13.12 2.64 -4.03
C VAL A 72 -12.63 4.02 -4.46
N ARG A 73 -12.31 4.87 -3.49
CA ARG A 73 -12.03 6.29 -3.70
C ARG A 73 -10.80 6.74 -2.93
N ALA A 74 -10.13 7.76 -3.43
CA ALA A 74 -9.18 8.56 -2.67
C ALA A 74 -9.87 9.85 -2.20
N GLU A 75 -9.98 10.05 -0.89
CA GLU A 75 -10.45 11.31 -0.31
C GLU A 75 -9.24 12.23 -0.09
N LEU A 76 -9.24 13.36 -0.77
CA LEU A 76 -8.23 14.40 -0.71
C LEU A 76 -8.61 15.45 0.34
N ILE A 77 -7.65 15.80 1.20
CA ILE A 77 -7.87 16.65 2.36
C ILE A 77 -6.96 17.86 2.24
N THR A 78 -7.55 19.05 2.14
CA THR A 78 -6.81 20.31 2.09
C THR A 78 -6.34 20.76 3.48
N GLY A 79 -5.43 21.74 3.53
CA GLY A 79 -5.03 22.37 4.79
C GLY A 79 -6.19 23.04 5.56
N LYS A 80 -7.26 23.45 4.86
CA LYS A 80 -8.49 23.99 5.46
C LYS A 80 -9.54 22.91 5.78
N ARG A 81 -9.18 21.63 5.67
CA ARG A 81 -10.06 20.46 5.86
C ARG A 81 -11.30 20.46 4.95
N VAL A 82 -11.15 20.97 3.74
CA VAL A 82 -12.06 20.67 2.62
C VAL A 82 -11.73 19.29 2.09
N PHE A 83 -12.77 18.47 1.89
CA PHE A 83 -12.68 17.08 1.44
C PHE A 83 -13.15 16.99 -0.01
N ASN A 84 -12.28 16.48 -0.89
CA ASN A 84 -12.62 16.16 -2.26
C ASN A 84 -12.42 14.66 -2.51
N TYR A 85 -13.04 14.12 -3.55
CA TYR A 85 -12.95 12.68 -3.86
C TYR A 85 -12.48 12.46 -5.28
N TYR A 86 -11.53 11.55 -5.45
CA TYR A 86 -11.26 10.90 -6.72
C TYR A 86 -11.77 9.46 -6.68
N ASP A 87 -12.50 9.07 -7.71
CA ASP A 87 -12.73 7.65 -7.98
C ASP A 87 -11.42 7.03 -8.49
N ILE A 88 -10.95 6.01 -7.78
CA ILE A 88 -9.69 5.32 -8.11
C ILE A 88 -9.94 3.92 -8.66
N SER A 89 -11.20 3.52 -8.83
CA SER A 89 -11.56 2.19 -9.31
C SER A 89 -10.92 1.88 -10.67
N GLY A 90 -10.87 2.88 -11.58
CA GLY A 90 -10.21 2.76 -12.88
C GLY A 90 -8.68 2.69 -12.86
N LEU A 91 -8.04 2.93 -11.71
CA LEU A 91 -6.60 2.75 -11.52
C LEU A 91 -6.25 1.38 -10.92
N CYS A 92 -7.25 0.64 -10.43
CA CYS A 92 -7.04 -0.64 -9.78
C CYS A 92 -6.87 -1.74 -10.83
N ASN A 93 -5.88 -2.61 -10.62
CA ASN A 93 -5.71 -3.79 -11.46
C ASN A 93 -6.82 -4.82 -11.16
N ASN A 94 -7.59 -5.20 -12.19
CA ASN A 94 -8.61 -6.25 -12.12
C ASN A 94 -9.67 -6.04 -11.01
N LEU A 95 -10.08 -4.79 -10.78
CA LEU A 95 -11.17 -4.48 -9.85
C LEU A 95 -12.49 -4.36 -10.61
N ASP A 96 -13.34 -5.39 -10.49
CA ASP A 96 -14.73 -5.32 -10.93
C ASP A 96 -15.61 -4.96 -9.74
N LEU A 97 -16.33 -3.84 -9.87
CA LEU A 97 -17.30 -3.38 -8.89
C LEU A 97 -18.74 -3.55 -9.41
N PRO A 98 -19.71 -3.90 -8.56
CA PRO A 98 -19.56 -4.14 -7.12
C PRO A 98 -18.86 -5.47 -6.81
N LEU A 99 -18.14 -5.53 -5.68
CA LEU A 99 -17.36 -6.69 -5.25
C LEU A 99 -17.95 -7.32 -3.99
N ASP A 100 -18.38 -8.58 -4.08
CA ASP A 100 -18.86 -9.36 -2.94
C ASP A 100 -17.69 -9.96 -2.14
N LEU A 101 -17.70 -9.74 -0.82
CA LEU A 101 -16.78 -10.33 0.12
C LEU A 101 -17.53 -11.20 1.12
N THR A 102 -17.17 -12.47 1.17
CA THR A 102 -17.65 -13.40 2.18
C THR A 102 -16.89 -13.21 3.50
N ALA A 103 -17.57 -13.41 4.62
CA ALA A 103 -16.97 -13.37 5.94
C ALA A 103 -15.70 -14.25 6.03
N SER A 104 -14.74 -13.79 6.83
CA SER A 104 -13.42 -14.39 7.04
C SER A 104 -12.49 -14.43 5.82
N HIS A 105 -12.86 -13.80 4.71
CA HIS A 105 -12.01 -13.68 3.52
C HIS A 105 -11.40 -12.29 3.40
N SER A 106 -10.22 -12.23 2.79
CA SER A 106 -9.54 -10.99 2.44
C SER A 106 -9.58 -10.75 0.95
N CYS A 107 -9.83 -9.51 0.53
CA CYS A 107 -9.56 -9.05 -0.82
C CYS A 107 -8.40 -8.05 -0.82
N LYS A 108 -7.57 -8.10 -1.87
CA LYS A 108 -6.46 -7.18 -2.10
C LYS A 108 -6.69 -6.48 -3.43
N ILE A 109 -6.78 -5.17 -3.36
CA ILE A 109 -6.92 -4.28 -4.52
C ILE A 109 -5.56 -3.61 -4.71
N GLU A 110 -4.95 -3.86 -5.87
CA GLU A 110 -3.64 -3.31 -6.21
C GLU A 110 -3.79 -2.10 -7.12
N ILE A 111 -3.11 -1.02 -6.73
CA ILE A 111 -3.03 0.23 -7.50
C ILE A 111 -1.56 0.43 -7.87
N PRO A 112 -1.20 0.44 -9.17
CA PRO A 112 0.14 0.81 -9.60
C PRO A 112 0.51 2.20 -9.09
N PHE A 113 1.66 2.30 -8.41
CA PHE A 113 2.04 3.55 -7.77
C PHE A 113 2.33 4.66 -8.80
N THR A 114 2.79 4.28 -9.99
CA THR A 114 3.00 5.21 -11.12
C THR A 114 1.72 5.92 -11.51
N ASP A 115 0.62 5.18 -11.60
CA ASP A 115 -0.66 5.69 -12.10
C ASP A 115 -1.35 6.50 -11.02
N PHE A 116 -1.29 6.03 -9.77
CA PHE A 116 -1.74 6.82 -8.62
C PHE A 116 -0.97 8.13 -8.50
N LYS A 117 0.37 8.08 -8.59
CA LYS A 117 1.20 9.28 -8.55
C LYS A 117 0.87 10.25 -9.67
N LYS A 118 0.65 9.74 -10.89
CA LYS A 118 0.25 10.56 -12.03
C LYS A 118 -1.10 11.24 -11.78
N MET A 119 -2.12 10.50 -11.35
CA MET A 119 -3.43 11.08 -10.98
C MET A 119 -3.30 12.18 -9.92
N MET A 120 -2.49 11.95 -8.89
CA MET A 120 -2.29 12.92 -7.80
C MET A 120 -1.52 14.16 -8.24
N ASN A 121 -0.63 14.05 -9.22
CA ASN A 121 0.19 15.15 -9.73
C ASN A 121 -0.52 15.96 -10.83
N ASP A 122 -1.30 15.29 -11.68
CA ASP A 122 -2.03 15.89 -12.79
C ASP A 122 -3.42 16.39 -12.35
N GLY A 123 -3.89 15.96 -11.18
CA GLY A 123 -5.18 16.33 -10.64
C GLY A 123 -5.30 17.81 -10.27
N GLU A 124 -6.45 18.41 -10.56
CA GLU A 124 -6.71 19.84 -10.30
C GLU A 124 -7.06 20.12 -8.82
N LEU A 125 -7.48 19.09 -8.09
CA LEU A 125 -7.93 19.23 -6.71
C LEU A 125 -6.73 19.39 -5.76
N PRO A 126 -6.62 20.51 -5.03
CA PRO A 126 -5.55 20.71 -4.08
C PRO A 126 -5.71 19.74 -2.90
N PHE A 127 -4.58 19.27 -2.38
CA PHE A 127 -4.56 18.42 -1.20
C PHE A 127 -3.27 18.61 -0.41
N ARG A 128 -3.34 18.30 0.89
CA ARG A 128 -2.19 18.21 1.80
C ARG A 128 -2.00 16.78 2.26
N THR A 129 -3.10 16.12 2.60
CA THR A 129 -3.17 14.71 2.97
C THR A 129 -4.26 14.04 2.14
N PHE A 130 -4.28 12.71 2.15
CA PHE A 130 -5.29 11.90 1.49
C PHE A 130 -5.58 10.66 2.32
N ARG A 131 -6.71 10.01 2.09
CA ARG A 131 -7.00 8.68 2.64
C ARG A 131 -7.78 7.85 1.66
N PHE A 132 -7.68 6.54 1.79
CA PHE A 132 -8.49 5.63 1.00
C PHE A 132 -9.85 5.44 1.65
N VAL A 133 -10.89 5.40 0.82
CA VAL A 133 -12.27 5.22 1.26
C VAL A 133 -12.89 4.13 0.40
N ILE A 134 -13.47 3.13 1.05
CA ILE A 134 -14.35 2.16 0.40
C ILE A 134 -15.76 2.34 0.95
N ASN A 135 -16.76 2.16 0.10
CA ASN A 135 -18.15 2.20 0.53
C ASN A 135 -18.80 0.83 0.35
N ASP A 136 -19.68 0.47 1.27
CA ASP A 136 -20.55 -0.70 1.10
C ASP A 136 -21.78 -0.39 0.23
N ASP A 137 -22.65 -1.39 0.05
CA ASP A 137 -23.96 -1.31 -0.60
C ASP A 137 -24.91 -0.29 0.05
N ARG A 138 -24.75 -0.04 1.35
CA ARG A 138 -25.49 0.97 2.12
C ARG A 138 -24.81 2.35 2.10
N ASN A 139 -23.74 2.49 1.32
CA ASN A 139 -22.93 3.70 1.20
C ASN A 139 -22.28 4.14 2.53
N ASN A 140 -22.05 3.20 3.46
CA ASN A 140 -21.26 3.44 4.67
C ASN A 140 -19.78 3.54 4.29
N PRO A 141 -19.09 4.64 4.65
CA PRO A 141 -17.68 4.80 4.30
C PRO A 141 -16.76 4.15 5.32
N PHE A 142 -15.90 3.25 4.88
CA PHE A 142 -14.76 2.76 5.64
C PHE A 142 -13.50 3.48 5.16
N LYS A 143 -12.87 4.22 6.08
CA LYS A 143 -11.79 5.16 5.75
C LYS A 143 -10.48 4.71 6.38
N SER A 144 -9.39 4.79 5.62
CA SER A 144 -8.06 4.61 6.19
C SER A 144 -7.70 5.80 7.08
N HIS A 145 -6.58 5.69 7.79
CA HIS A 145 -5.93 6.86 8.36
C HIS A 145 -5.53 7.86 7.27
N GLU A 146 -5.36 9.13 7.66
CA GLU A 146 -4.78 10.14 6.77
C GLU A 146 -3.32 9.77 6.44
N LEU A 147 -2.96 9.96 5.18
CA LEU A 147 -1.65 9.71 4.62
C LEU A 147 -1.17 11.00 3.93
N GLY A 148 0.13 11.18 3.84
CA GLY A 148 0.76 12.31 3.17
C GLY A 148 1.93 11.86 2.30
N PHE A 149 2.35 12.74 1.40
CA PHE A 149 3.56 12.58 0.61
C PHE A 149 4.63 13.55 1.10
N ASN A 150 5.87 13.08 1.19
CA ASN A 150 7.01 13.98 1.32
C ASN A 150 7.51 14.44 -0.07
N SER A 151 8.52 15.31 -0.11
CA SER A 151 9.12 15.80 -1.36
C SER A 151 9.68 14.71 -2.28
N LYS A 152 9.94 13.51 -1.75
CA LYS A 152 10.44 12.34 -2.49
C LYS A 152 9.32 11.35 -2.87
N TRP A 153 8.05 11.74 -2.74
CA TRP A 153 6.89 10.87 -2.99
C TRP A 153 6.85 9.61 -2.12
N ILE A 154 7.45 9.67 -0.93
CA ILE A 154 7.28 8.61 0.07
C ILE A 154 5.95 8.86 0.80
N ILE A 155 5.12 7.81 0.88
CA ILE A 155 3.87 7.84 1.64
C ILE A 155 4.20 7.66 3.11
N TYR A 156 3.67 8.54 3.95
CA TYR A 156 3.77 8.46 5.41
C TYR A 156 2.42 8.75 6.05
N ARG A 157 2.20 8.30 7.29
CA ARG A 157 1.07 8.74 8.10
C ARG A 157 1.49 9.99 8.90
N PRO A 158 0.85 11.16 8.72
CA PRO A 158 1.22 12.39 9.43
C PRO A 158 1.10 12.27 10.95
N ASP A 159 0.11 11.51 11.41
CA ASP A 159 -0.29 11.46 12.82
C ASP A 159 0.61 10.56 13.67
N THR A 160 1.47 9.73 13.07
CA THR A 160 2.35 8.78 13.78
C THR A 160 3.82 9.17 13.82
N GLY A 161 4.17 10.36 13.29
CA GLY A 161 5.57 10.75 13.15
C GLY A 161 6.30 9.94 12.07
N SER A 162 7.42 10.50 11.59
CA SER A 162 8.22 9.91 10.50
C SER A 162 9.08 8.77 11.03
N TYR A 163 8.78 7.52 10.67
CA TYR A 163 9.75 6.44 10.80
C TYR A 163 10.65 6.44 9.57
N ASN A 164 11.88 6.90 9.76
CA ASN A 164 13.00 6.76 8.83
C ASN A 164 13.42 5.29 8.71
#